data_AF-A0A433B961-F1
#
_entry.id   AF-A0A433B961-F1
#
_cell.length_a   1.000
_cell.length_b   1.000
_cell.length_c   1.000
_cell.angle_alpha   90.00
_cell.angle_beta   90.00
_cell.angle_gamma   90.00
#
_symmetry.space_group_name_H-M   'P 1'
#
loop_
_entity.id
_entity.type
_entity.pdbx_description
1 polymer ?
#
loop_
_entity_poly.entity_id
_entity_poly.type
_entity_poly.pdbx_seq_one_letter_code
_entity_poly.pdbx_strand_id
1 'polypeptide(L)'
;MSKKHSHLWSLPPEKVSLPLPPEKVSYPRRSLILRLALLAFFLSLLALYCRPSRPLYSPPNADLDIDTLLLNLPSTANLRNDLKYYTSTAHVAGTEADRQQAEWTRDKFREYGIDRAEVQEYWPYLNYPVSRRLAVVQAPEEGLLFEAGLREDVVEGDETSKMQDAVPTFHGYSANGNVTARLVYANYGAPADFAYLDSLGVNVTGAIILVRYGDYGDIDRGVKVRAAELRGAAGVVIYSDPAEDGCAQKPKYPAGTCRPESSVQRGSVAYDFYPGDPLTPGWAAEKDAPRIDPTEAKVLPRIPSLPISYRDALPLLRALVGTGTNLTDDGWRGALDTEYWTGPSEALVNLVNEVEYKITPVWNVIGRIEGWEEPDKIVIIGNHRDAWVFGAADPNSGSVALLEVVRSFGILLKFGWRPRRTILFASWDAEEVAYFIP
;
A
#
# COMPACT_ATOMS: atom_id res chain seq x y z
N MET A 1 -32.17 51.21 -32.85
CA MET A 1 -33.27 52.19 -33.02
C MET A 1 -34.41 51.54 -33.79
N SER A 2 -35.68 51.97 -33.60
CA SER A 2 -36.90 51.72 -34.43
C SER A 2 -37.27 50.24 -34.77
N LYS A 3 -38.49 49.69 -34.56
CA LYS A 3 -39.88 50.08 -34.94
C LYS A 3 -40.09 50.19 -36.48
N LYS A 4 -41.19 49.70 -37.11
CA LYS A 4 -42.34 48.83 -36.72
C LYS A 4 -43.22 48.44 -37.95
N HIS A 5 -43.97 47.33 -37.85
CA HIS A 5 -45.34 47.02 -38.40
C HIS A 5 -45.72 47.10 -39.91
N SER A 6 -46.22 45.96 -40.46
CA SER A 6 -47.32 45.80 -41.48
C SER A 6 -47.48 44.29 -41.84
N HIS A 7 -48.59 43.52 -41.74
CA HIS A 7 -50.00 43.63 -41.29
C HIS A 7 -51.14 44.00 -42.31
N LEU A 8 -52.22 43.17 -42.30
CA LEU A 8 -53.60 43.34 -42.85
C LEU A 8 -53.81 43.12 -44.38
N TRP A 9 -54.96 42.66 -44.94
CA TRP A 9 -56.28 42.17 -44.42
C TRP A 9 -56.87 41.04 -45.36
N SER A 10 -57.69 40.14 -44.78
CA SER A 10 -58.72 39.18 -45.30
C SER A 10 -59.12 39.02 -46.79
N LEU A 11 -59.59 37.79 -47.14
CA LEU A 11 -60.98 37.51 -47.60
C LEU A 11 -61.38 36.00 -47.51
N PRO A 12 -62.62 35.65 -47.08
CA PRO A 12 -63.24 34.31 -47.18
C PRO A 12 -64.64 34.36 -47.87
N PRO A 13 -65.44 33.27 -47.96
CA PRO A 13 -65.18 31.82 -47.97
C PRO A 13 -65.78 31.11 -49.23
N GLU A 14 -65.53 29.81 -49.41
CA GLU A 14 -66.53 28.94 -50.08
C GLU A 14 -66.50 27.50 -49.51
N LYS A 15 -67.63 26.78 -49.57
CA LYS A 15 -67.79 25.43 -49.02
C LYS A 15 -67.78 24.38 -50.13
N VAL A 16 -66.82 23.47 -50.11
CA VAL A 16 -66.87 22.21 -50.87
C VAL A 16 -66.92 21.04 -49.89
N SER A 17 -68.00 20.25 -49.95
CA SER A 17 -68.17 19.04 -49.14
C SER A 17 -67.46 17.86 -49.80
N LEU A 18 -66.35 17.41 -49.21
CA LEU A 18 -65.71 16.14 -49.58
C LEU A 18 -66.40 14.96 -48.87
N PRO A 19 -66.52 13.79 -49.51
CA PRO A 19 -67.14 12.61 -48.91
C PRO A 19 -66.29 12.03 -47.78
N LEU A 20 -66.95 11.39 -46.80
CA LEU A 20 -66.26 10.69 -45.71
C LEU A 20 -65.44 9.50 -46.24
N PRO A 21 -64.23 9.26 -45.72
CA PRO A 21 -63.50 8.02 -45.98
C PRO A 21 -64.22 6.83 -45.34
N PRO A 22 -64.08 5.61 -45.89
CA PRO A 22 -64.74 4.42 -45.37
C PRO A 22 -64.24 4.05 -43.96
N GLU A 23 -65.07 3.30 -43.22
CA GLU A 23 -64.73 2.83 -41.88
C GLU A 23 -63.42 2.03 -41.87
N LYS A 24 -62.54 2.33 -40.90
CA LYS A 24 -61.34 1.53 -40.66
C LYS A 24 -61.76 0.20 -40.04
N VAL A 25 -61.78 -0.85 -40.86
CA VAL A 25 -62.00 -2.24 -40.42
C VAL A 25 -61.09 -2.56 -39.23
N SER A 26 -61.69 -2.81 -38.08
CA SER A 26 -61.00 -3.11 -36.83
C SER A 26 -60.42 -4.52 -36.87
N TYR A 27 -59.18 -4.65 -37.38
CA TYR A 27 -58.43 -5.89 -37.24
C TYR A 27 -58.28 -6.25 -35.76
N PRO A 28 -58.64 -7.48 -35.34
CA PRO A 28 -58.77 -7.81 -33.93
C PRO A 28 -57.41 -7.79 -33.23
N ARG A 29 -57.18 -6.79 -32.36
CA ARG A 29 -55.94 -6.63 -31.55
C ARG A 29 -55.48 -7.93 -30.87
N ARG A 30 -56.42 -8.84 -30.56
CA ARG A 30 -56.15 -10.19 -30.02
C ARG A 30 -55.17 -11.00 -30.90
N SER A 31 -55.22 -10.91 -32.23
CA SER A 31 -54.30 -11.68 -33.10
C SER A 31 -52.87 -11.12 -33.10
N LEU A 32 -52.72 -9.79 -32.99
CA LEU A 32 -51.41 -9.15 -32.84
C LEU A 32 -50.80 -9.46 -31.48
N ILE A 33 -51.59 -9.37 -30.40
CA ILE A 33 -51.17 -9.73 -29.04
C ILE A 33 -50.76 -11.21 -28.98
N LEU A 34 -51.54 -12.11 -29.58
CA LEU A 34 -51.20 -13.55 -29.62
C LEU A 34 -49.91 -13.81 -30.42
N ARG A 35 -49.69 -13.11 -31.54
CA ARG A 35 -48.44 -13.22 -32.33
C ARG A 35 -47.24 -12.67 -31.57
N LEU A 36 -47.37 -11.57 -30.84
CA LEU A 36 -46.31 -11.01 -30.00
C LEU A 36 -46.02 -11.90 -28.79
N ALA A 37 -47.04 -12.50 -28.17
CA ALA A 37 -46.88 -13.47 -27.09
C ALA A 37 -46.19 -14.75 -27.58
N LEU A 38 -46.56 -15.28 -28.76
CA LEU A 38 -45.87 -16.40 -29.39
C LEU A 38 -44.43 -16.04 -29.76
N LEU A 39 -44.17 -14.85 -30.31
CA LEU A 39 -42.82 -14.40 -30.63
C LEU A 39 -41.96 -14.27 -29.36
N ALA A 40 -42.49 -13.70 -28.28
CA ALA A 40 -41.82 -13.62 -26.99
C ALA A 40 -41.57 -15.01 -26.38
N PHE A 41 -42.53 -15.93 -26.50
CA PHE A 41 -42.36 -17.32 -26.07
C PHE A 41 -41.27 -18.04 -26.87
N PHE A 42 -41.28 -17.95 -28.20
CA PHE A 42 -40.23 -18.49 -29.06
C PHE A 42 -38.86 -17.84 -28.81
N LEU A 43 -38.80 -16.52 -28.56
CA LEU A 43 -37.55 -15.85 -28.16
C LEU A 43 -37.08 -16.29 -26.77
N SER A 44 -37.98 -16.57 -25.81
CA SER A 44 -37.59 -17.12 -24.51
C SER A 44 -37.12 -18.57 -24.59
N LEU A 45 -37.72 -19.39 -25.47
CA LEU A 45 -37.24 -20.73 -25.79
C LEU A 45 -35.89 -20.68 -26.49
N LEU A 46 -35.71 -19.77 -27.44
CA LEU A 46 -34.43 -19.54 -28.10
C LEU A 46 -33.38 -19.01 -27.11
N ALA A 47 -33.75 -18.19 -26.14
CA ALA A 47 -32.86 -17.76 -25.06
C ALA A 47 -32.53 -18.89 -24.06
N LEU A 48 -33.42 -19.88 -23.87
CA LEU A 48 -33.11 -21.10 -23.12
C LEU A 48 -32.22 -22.07 -23.91
N TYR A 49 -32.40 -22.15 -25.23
CA TYR A 49 -31.68 -23.06 -26.14
C TYR A 49 -30.33 -22.51 -26.60
N CYS A 50 -30.20 -21.18 -26.67
CA CYS A 50 -28.98 -20.44 -26.95
C CYS A 50 -28.38 -19.78 -25.69
N ARG A 51 -28.85 -20.15 -24.48
CA ARG A 51 -27.95 -20.17 -23.33
C ARG A 51 -26.80 -21.08 -23.76
N PRO A 52 -25.53 -20.63 -23.74
CA PRO A 52 -24.43 -21.54 -23.97
C PRO A 52 -24.54 -22.63 -22.91
N SER A 53 -24.68 -23.88 -23.35
CA SER A 53 -24.54 -25.04 -22.48
C SER A 53 -23.21 -24.84 -21.74
N ARG A 54 -23.24 -24.62 -20.42
CA ARG A 54 -22.02 -24.58 -19.62
C ARG A 54 -21.23 -25.83 -20.02
N PRO A 55 -19.97 -25.73 -20.48
CA PRO A 55 -19.22 -26.90 -20.86
C PRO A 55 -19.21 -27.83 -19.65
N LEU A 56 -19.86 -28.98 -19.80
CA LEU A 56 -19.78 -30.08 -18.85
C LEU A 56 -18.38 -30.65 -18.98
N TYR A 57 -17.41 -29.92 -18.41
CA TYR A 57 -16.14 -30.48 -18.04
C TYR A 57 -16.44 -31.77 -17.27
N SER A 58 -15.93 -32.88 -17.77
CA SER A 58 -15.95 -34.15 -17.05
C SER A 58 -15.48 -33.91 -15.61
N PRO A 59 -16.04 -34.60 -14.60
CA PRO A 59 -15.55 -34.48 -13.24
C PRO A 59 -14.02 -34.65 -13.25
N PRO A 60 -13.27 -33.73 -12.62
CA PRO A 60 -11.81 -33.74 -12.65
C PRO A 60 -11.31 -35.08 -12.13
N ASN A 61 -10.20 -35.56 -12.71
CA ASN A 61 -9.71 -36.93 -12.51
C ASN A 61 -9.72 -37.34 -11.03
N ALA A 62 -10.67 -38.19 -10.66
CA ALA A 62 -11.00 -38.50 -9.28
C ALA A 62 -9.97 -39.42 -8.61
N ASP A 63 -9.09 -40.04 -9.40
CA ASP A 63 -8.03 -40.94 -8.96
C ASP A 63 -6.74 -40.17 -8.55
N LEU A 64 -6.76 -38.82 -8.60
CA LEU A 64 -5.64 -37.99 -8.14
C LEU A 64 -5.70 -37.75 -6.63
N ASP A 65 -4.67 -38.21 -5.91
CA ASP A 65 -4.39 -37.78 -4.53
C ASP A 65 -3.82 -36.34 -4.54
N ILE A 66 -4.74 -35.38 -4.58
CA ILE A 66 -4.45 -33.94 -4.65
C ILE A 66 -3.69 -33.46 -3.40
N ASP A 67 -4.02 -34.00 -2.22
CA ASP A 67 -3.43 -33.55 -0.96
C ASP A 67 -1.97 -33.99 -0.85
N THR A 68 -1.68 -35.26 -1.15
CA THR A 68 -0.29 -35.75 -1.23
C THR A 68 0.50 -35.01 -2.32
N LEU A 69 -0.12 -34.71 -3.47
CA LEU A 69 0.55 -33.95 -4.54
C LEU A 69 0.88 -32.52 -4.10
N LEU A 70 -0.08 -31.77 -3.54
CA LEU A 70 0.17 -30.38 -3.09
C LEU A 70 1.20 -30.29 -1.96
N LEU A 71 1.30 -31.31 -1.11
CA LEU A 71 2.32 -31.38 -0.04
C LEU A 71 3.72 -31.74 -0.54
N ASN A 72 3.85 -32.47 -1.65
CA ASN A 72 5.14 -33.00 -2.14
C ASN A 72 5.66 -32.34 -3.45
N LEU A 73 4.82 -31.57 -4.16
CA LEU A 73 5.25 -30.84 -5.36
C LEU A 73 6.20 -29.65 -5.11
N PRO A 74 6.12 -28.88 -3.99
CA PRO A 74 6.99 -27.72 -3.77
C PRO A 74 8.49 -28.03 -3.70
N SER A 75 9.31 -27.16 -4.28
CA SER A 75 10.74 -27.32 -4.53
C SER A 75 11.55 -26.23 -3.83
N THR A 76 12.36 -26.60 -2.84
CA THR A 76 13.28 -25.68 -2.14
C THR A 76 14.37 -25.10 -3.06
N ALA A 77 14.67 -25.77 -4.18
CA ALA A 77 15.57 -25.25 -5.21
C ALA A 77 14.89 -24.12 -6.02
N ASN A 78 13.60 -24.23 -6.32
CA ASN A 78 12.84 -23.18 -6.99
C ASN A 78 12.71 -21.96 -6.08
N LEU A 79 12.21 -22.16 -4.85
CA LEU A 79 12.09 -21.12 -3.83
C LEU A 79 13.38 -20.29 -3.69
N ARG A 80 14.55 -20.94 -3.68
CA ARG A 80 15.85 -20.27 -3.60
C ARG A 80 16.22 -19.49 -4.88
N ASN A 81 15.93 -20.03 -6.05
CA ASN A 81 16.24 -19.39 -7.33
C ASN A 81 15.35 -18.17 -7.59
N ASP A 82 14.05 -18.33 -7.37
CA ASP A 82 13.05 -17.28 -7.56
C ASP A 82 13.21 -16.17 -6.50
N LEU A 83 13.59 -16.51 -5.26
CA LEU A 83 13.89 -15.51 -4.23
C LEU A 83 15.10 -14.67 -4.65
N LYS A 84 16.15 -15.33 -5.14
CA LYS A 84 17.34 -14.64 -5.66
C LYS A 84 17.03 -13.73 -6.86
N TYR A 85 15.96 -13.98 -7.62
CA TYR A 85 15.50 -13.06 -8.66
C TYR A 85 14.86 -11.81 -8.03
N TYR A 86 13.83 -11.97 -7.19
CA TYR A 86 13.16 -10.84 -6.54
C TYR A 86 14.14 -9.96 -5.74
N THR A 87 15.05 -10.57 -4.98
CA THR A 87 16.03 -9.84 -4.14
C THR A 87 17.23 -9.29 -4.90
N SER A 88 17.29 -9.39 -6.23
CA SER A 88 18.46 -8.98 -7.02
C SER A 88 18.57 -7.46 -7.24
N THR A 89 17.45 -6.74 -7.10
CA THR A 89 17.33 -5.28 -7.30
C THR A 89 16.27 -4.75 -6.33
N ALA A 90 16.42 -3.52 -5.83
CA ALA A 90 15.41 -2.91 -4.97
C ALA A 90 14.14 -2.53 -5.77
N HIS A 91 12.96 -2.82 -5.22
CA HIS A 91 11.68 -2.81 -5.94
C HIS A 91 10.57 -2.16 -5.08
N VAL A 92 10.71 -0.86 -4.87
CA VAL A 92 9.68 -0.03 -4.24
C VAL A 92 8.48 0.10 -5.19
N ALA A 93 7.27 0.15 -4.61
CA ALA A 93 6.02 0.32 -5.34
C ALA A 93 6.09 1.44 -6.39
N GLY A 94 5.57 1.16 -7.60
CA GLY A 94 5.53 2.10 -8.71
C GLY A 94 6.90 2.43 -9.35
N THR A 95 7.98 1.72 -8.99
CA THR A 95 9.28 1.85 -9.68
C THR A 95 9.38 0.96 -10.91
N GLU A 96 10.26 1.32 -11.86
CA GLU A 96 10.54 0.49 -13.04
C GLU A 96 11.08 -0.92 -12.69
N ALA A 97 11.78 -1.05 -11.56
CA ALA A 97 12.26 -2.35 -11.08
C ALA A 97 11.10 -3.24 -10.63
N ASP A 98 10.16 -2.70 -9.84
CA ASP A 98 8.94 -3.42 -9.48
C ASP A 98 8.09 -3.77 -10.71
N ARG A 99 7.92 -2.84 -11.66
CA ARG A 99 7.20 -3.09 -12.92
C ARG A 99 7.75 -4.33 -13.63
N GLN A 100 9.07 -4.43 -13.76
CA GLN A 100 9.73 -5.58 -14.39
C GLN A 100 9.52 -6.88 -13.60
N GLN A 101 9.44 -6.83 -12.27
CA GLN A 101 9.10 -7.99 -11.45
C GLN A 101 7.62 -8.38 -11.62
N ALA A 102 6.68 -7.44 -11.71
CA ALA A 102 5.27 -7.71 -12.01
C ALA A 102 5.12 -8.43 -13.36
N GLU A 103 5.83 -7.96 -14.39
CA GLU A 103 5.85 -8.59 -15.71
C GLU A 103 6.44 -10.01 -15.67
N TRP A 104 7.49 -10.23 -14.88
CA TRP A 104 8.10 -11.54 -14.68
C TRP A 104 7.20 -12.52 -13.89
N THR A 105 6.55 -12.06 -12.81
CA THR A 105 5.61 -12.87 -12.02
C THR A 105 4.39 -13.29 -12.85
N ARG A 106 3.88 -12.39 -13.70
CA ARG A 106 2.84 -12.69 -14.71
C ARG A 106 3.29 -13.80 -15.66
N ASP A 107 4.50 -13.71 -16.19
CA ASP A 107 4.98 -14.69 -17.17
C ASP A 107 5.40 -16.02 -16.52
N LYS A 108 5.78 -16.02 -15.23
CA LYS A 108 5.88 -17.22 -14.39
C LYS A 108 4.54 -17.92 -14.19
N PHE A 109 3.47 -17.19 -13.88
CA PHE A 109 2.12 -17.76 -13.79
C PHE A 109 1.73 -18.45 -15.12
N ARG A 110 2.07 -17.85 -16.27
CA ARG A 110 1.84 -18.42 -17.62
C ARG A 110 2.70 -19.66 -17.89
N GLU A 111 4.00 -19.61 -17.60
CA GLU A 111 4.94 -20.76 -17.70
C GLU A 111 4.39 -22.00 -16.97
N TYR A 112 3.83 -21.77 -15.79
CA TYR A 112 3.26 -22.83 -14.96
C TYR A 112 1.94 -23.39 -15.48
N GLY A 113 1.21 -22.65 -16.33
CA GLY A 113 -0.03 -23.08 -16.99
C GLY A 113 -1.28 -22.30 -16.56
N ILE A 114 -1.12 -21.11 -15.99
CA ILE A 114 -2.23 -20.17 -15.71
C ILE A 114 -2.35 -19.21 -16.90
N ASP A 115 -2.92 -19.68 -18.00
CA ASP A 115 -3.01 -18.93 -19.27
C ASP A 115 -3.66 -17.55 -19.09
N ARG A 116 -4.68 -17.48 -18.21
CA ARG A 116 -5.34 -16.23 -17.80
C ARG A 116 -4.58 -15.57 -16.65
N ALA A 117 -3.35 -15.13 -16.93
CA ALA A 117 -2.59 -14.25 -16.04
C ALA A 117 -2.30 -12.91 -16.72
N GLU A 118 -2.56 -11.82 -16.00
CA GLU A 118 -2.53 -10.45 -16.51
C GLU A 118 -1.98 -9.48 -15.45
N VAL A 119 -1.43 -8.36 -15.91
CA VAL A 119 -1.08 -7.21 -15.05
C VAL A 119 -2.23 -6.22 -15.12
N GLN A 120 -2.72 -5.80 -13.96
CA GLN A 120 -3.74 -4.77 -13.79
C GLN A 120 -3.06 -3.52 -13.22
N GLU A 121 -3.20 -2.39 -13.92
CA GLU A 121 -2.54 -1.14 -13.59
C GLU A 121 -3.50 -0.18 -12.86
N TYR A 122 -3.07 0.29 -11.69
CA TYR A 122 -3.76 1.32 -10.91
C TYR A 122 -2.84 2.52 -10.72
N TRP A 123 -3.38 3.67 -10.31
CA TRP A 123 -2.66 4.94 -10.25
C TRP A 123 -2.87 5.63 -8.87
N PRO A 124 -2.40 5.07 -7.75
CA PRO A 124 -2.47 5.70 -6.44
C PRO A 124 -1.58 6.95 -6.31
N TYR A 125 -1.85 7.78 -5.30
CA TYR A 125 -0.98 8.87 -4.88
C TYR A 125 0.12 8.32 -3.95
N LEU A 126 1.38 8.35 -4.40
CA LEU A 126 2.55 7.87 -3.65
C LEU A 126 3.57 9.00 -3.43
N ASN A 127 4.50 8.84 -2.48
CA ASN A 127 5.59 9.78 -2.24
C ASN A 127 6.99 9.12 -2.33
N TYR A 128 7.98 9.90 -2.76
CA TYR A 128 9.38 9.46 -2.88
C TYR A 128 10.33 10.53 -2.31
N PRO A 129 11.46 10.14 -1.69
CA PRO A 129 12.41 11.07 -1.07
C PRO A 129 13.19 11.87 -2.11
N VAL A 130 13.27 13.19 -1.90
CA VAL A 130 14.05 14.14 -2.72
C VAL A 130 15.27 14.62 -1.94
N SER A 131 15.07 15.12 -0.72
CA SER A 131 16.15 15.52 0.19
C SER A 131 15.73 15.32 1.65
N ARG A 132 16.71 15.21 2.55
CA ARG A 132 16.48 14.90 3.97
C ARG A 132 17.69 15.26 4.80
N ARG A 133 17.46 15.74 6.02
CA ARG A 133 18.50 16.10 6.99
C ARG A 133 17.99 15.90 8.41
N LEU A 134 18.86 15.42 9.28
CA LEU A 134 18.65 15.47 10.72
C LEU A 134 19.97 15.90 11.37
N ALA A 135 19.95 17.00 12.11
CA ALA A 135 21.13 17.54 12.76
C ALA A 135 20.80 18.11 14.14
N VAL A 136 21.71 17.96 15.10
CA VAL A 136 21.69 18.67 16.37
C VAL A 136 22.55 19.93 16.21
N VAL A 137 21.99 21.08 16.53
CA VAL A 137 22.66 22.38 16.49
C VAL A 137 22.59 23.07 17.85
N GLN A 138 23.59 23.88 18.16
CA GLN A 138 23.63 24.67 19.37
C GLN A 138 22.53 25.76 19.37
N ALA A 139 22.29 26.36 20.54
CA ALA A 139 21.45 27.54 20.70
C ALA A 139 22.18 28.57 21.60
N PRO A 140 22.03 29.88 21.37
CA PRO A 140 21.28 30.52 20.28
C PRO A 140 22.05 30.57 18.94
N GLU A 141 23.32 30.18 18.92
CA GLU A 141 24.15 30.11 17.71
C GLU A 141 23.97 28.74 17.03
N GLU A 142 23.65 28.70 15.73
CA GLU A 142 23.36 27.46 14.97
C GLU A 142 24.63 26.63 14.63
N GLY A 143 25.58 26.53 15.56
CA GLY A 143 26.77 25.70 15.45
C GLY A 143 26.42 24.23 15.37
N LEU A 144 26.95 23.51 14.38
CA LEU A 144 26.67 22.09 14.18
C LEU A 144 27.33 21.22 15.27
N LEU A 145 26.51 20.49 16.03
CA LEU A 145 26.97 19.58 17.09
C LEU A 145 26.97 18.12 16.61
N PHE A 146 26.00 17.73 15.78
CA PHE A 146 25.90 16.41 15.16
C PHE A 146 25.08 16.48 13.87
N GLU A 147 25.40 15.62 12.90
CA GLU A 147 24.60 15.40 11.69
C GLU A 147 24.46 13.90 11.44
N ALA A 148 23.22 13.43 11.24
CA ALA A 148 22.89 12.02 11.12
C ALA A 148 23.32 11.45 9.75
N GLY A 149 23.76 10.19 9.75
CA GLY A 149 24.16 9.50 8.52
C GLY A 149 22.99 9.17 7.59
N LEU A 150 21.81 8.88 8.17
CA LEU A 150 20.55 8.59 7.44
C LEU A 150 20.70 7.51 6.34
N ARG A 151 21.63 6.57 6.51
CA ARG A 151 22.06 5.58 5.49
C ARG A 151 22.62 4.34 6.18
N GLU A 152 22.17 3.17 5.76
CA GLU A 152 22.73 1.88 6.13
C GLU A 152 24.19 1.76 5.67
N ASP A 153 25.06 1.11 6.45
CA ASP A 153 26.46 0.86 6.06
C ASP A 153 26.57 -0.27 5.01
N VAL A 154 27.66 -0.28 4.24
CA VAL A 154 28.02 -1.43 3.40
C VAL A 154 28.43 -2.61 4.29
N VAL A 155 27.96 -3.80 3.95
CA VAL A 155 28.27 -5.05 4.64
C VAL A 155 29.20 -5.91 3.77
N GLU A 156 30.30 -6.39 4.36
CA GLU A 156 31.22 -7.29 3.66
C GLU A 156 30.55 -8.64 3.34
N GLY A 157 30.67 -9.08 2.08
CA GLY A 157 30.02 -10.28 1.56
C GLY A 157 28.57 -10.07 1.04
N ASP A 158 27.98 -8.89 1.24
CA ASP A 158 26.65 -8.54 0.73
C ASP A 158 26.75 -7.53 -0.42
N GLU A 159 26.57 -7.99 -1.65
CA GLU A 159 26.56 -7.16 -2.85
C GLU A 159 25.35 -6.20 -2.92
N THR A 160 24.24 -6.53 -2.26
CA THR A 160 23.03 -5.68 -2.25
C THR A 160 23.23 -4.47 -1.34
N SER A 161 23.92 -4.64 -0.21
CA SER A 161 24.31 -3.55 0.71
C SER A 161 25.17 -2.45 0.08
N LYS A 162 25.80 -2.72 -1.08
CA LYS A 162 26.60 -1.74 -1.83
C LYS A 162 25.75 -0.75 -2.61
N MET A 163 24.47 -1.06 -2.87
CA MET A 163 23.53 -0.20 -3.59
C MET A 163 22.85 0.82 -2.66
N GLN A 164 23.62 1.43 -1.75
CA GLN A 164 23.11 2.26 -0.65
C GLN A 164 22.25 3.47 -1.10
N ASP A 165 22.38 3.89 -2.36
CA ASP A 165 21.68 5.02 -2.96
C ASP A 165 20.46 4.63 -3.81
N ALA A 166 20.11 3.34 -3.89
CA ALA A 166 18.85 2.89 -4.53
C ALA A 166 17.63 3.23 -3.66
N VAL A 167 17.73 2.86 -2.38
CA VAL A 167 16.83 3.01 -1.22
C VAL A 167 17.12 4.14 -0.22
N PRO A 168 16.90 5.45 -0.41
CA PRO A 168 17.03 6.40 0.70
C PRO A 168 16.14 6.02 1.90
N THR A 169 16.50 6.40 3.14
CA THR A 169 15.62 6.19 4.32
C THR A 169 14.58 7.30 4.41
N PHE A 170 13.30 6.94 4.46
CA PHE A 170 12.17 7.86 4.57
C PHE A 170 10.95 7.09 5.12
N HIS A 171 9.90 7.81 5.51
CA HIS A 171 8.58 7.21 5.72
C HIS A 171 7.68 7.46 4.50
N GLY A 172 6.91 6.43 4.12
CA GLY A 172 5.75 6.61 3.26
C GLY A 172 4.78 7.61 3.87
N TYR A 173 4.23 8.51 3.06
CA TYR A 173 3.32 9.58 3.47
C TYR A 173 3.82 10.57 4.54
N SER A 174 5.13 10.70 4.73
CA SER A 174 5.68 11.81 5.53
C SER A 174 5.36 13.18 4.89
N ALA A 175 5.06 14.20 5.68
CA ALA A 175 4.80 15.55 5.15
C ALA A 175 6.10 16.29 4.80
N ASN A 176 6.02 17.25 3.88
CA ASN A 176 7.13 18.15 3.55
C ASN A 176 7.36 19.16 4.69
N GLY A 177 8.62 19.39 5.07
CA GLY A 177 8.96 20.40 6.07
C GLY A 177 10.45 20.53 6.36
N ASN A 178 10.84 21.75 6.77
CA ASN A 178 12.14 22.08 7.34
C ASN A 178 11.86 22.82 8.66
N VAL A 179 12.14 22.17 9.78
CA VAL A 179 11.82 22.67 11.12
C VAL A 179 13.05 22.60 12.02
N THR A 180 13.31 23.67 12.77
CA THR A 180 14.38 23.71 13.78
C THR A 180 13.76 24.01 15.14
N ALA A 181 13.83 23.05 16.07
CA ALA A 181 13.06 23.06 17.30
C ALA A 181 13.76 22.34 18.46
N ARG A 182 13.21 22.48 19.67
CA ARG A 182 13.62 21.68 20.85
C ARG A 182 13.25 20.22 20.63
N LEU A 183 14.06 19.29 21.13
CA LEU A 183 13.77 17.86 21.14
C LEU A 183 13.05 17.46 22.43
N VAL A 184 12.08 16.55 22.34
CA VAL A 184 11.45 15.86 23.48
C VAL A 184 11.44 14.35 23.21
N TYR A 185 11.75 13.51 24.21
CA TYR A 185 11.58 12.06 24.10
C TYR A 185 10.23 11.61 24.65
N ALA A 186 9.48 10.85 23.85
CA ALA A 186 8.13 10.39 24.16
C ALA A 186 7.97 8.86 24.07
N ASN A 187 9.00 8.10 24.42
CA ASN A 187 8.97 6.63 24.48
C ASN A 187 8.46 6.00 23.17
N TYR A 188 7.34 5.26 23.16
CA TYR A 188 6.80 4.65 21.94
C TYR A 188 5.93 5.61 21.12
N GLY A 189 5.74 6.86 21.56
CA GLY A 189 4.80 7.79 20.94
C GLY A 189 3.34 7.42 21.17
N ALA A 190 3.04 6.59 22.18
CA ALA A 190 1.69 6.19 22.51
C ALA A 190 0.87 7.40 23.01
N PRO A 191 -0.46 7.43 22.81
CA PRO A 191 -1.32 8.44 23.44
C PRO A 191 -1.16 8.51 24.97
N ALA A 192 -0.82 7.38 25.59
CA ALA A 192 -0.47 7.25 27.01
C ALA A 192 0.92 7.79 27.36
N ASP A 193 1.92 7.63 26.48
CA ASP A 193 3.27 8.20 26.69
C ASP A 193 3.18 9.73 26.77
N PHE A 194 2.48 10.34 25.81
CA PHE A 194 2.24 11.77 25.84
C PHE A 194 1.40 12.20 27.06
N ALA A 195 0.43 11.39 27.51
CA ALA A 195 -0.32 11.71 28.73
C ALA A 195 0.55 11.65 30.00
N TYR A 196 1.62 10.84 30.01
CA TYR A 196 2.62 10.85 31.08
C TYR A 196 3.49 12.12 31.00
N LEU A 197 3.94 12.53 29.80
CA LEU A 197 4.62 13.82 29.60
C LEU A 197 3.75 15.01 30.02
N ASP A 198 2.46 15.00 29.66
CA ASP A 198 1.46 15.99 30.09
C ASP A 198 1.39 16.05 31.64
N SER A 199 1.48 14.90 32.33
CA SER A 199 1.50 14.81 33.80
C SER A 199 2.81 15.27 34.46
N LEU A 200 3.93 15.19 33.75
CA LEU A 200 5.23 15.74 34.16
C LEU A 200 5.37 17.24 33.83
N GLY A 201 4.39 17.84 33.14
CA GLY A 201 4.42 19.24 32.70
C GLY A 201 5.29 19.50 31.47
N VAL A 202 5.67 18.45 30.73
CA VAL A 202 6.53 18.54 29.53
C VAL A 202 5.69 18.95 28.32
N ASN A 203 5.80 20.20 27.90
CA ASN A 203 5.08 20.72 26.73
C ASN A 203 5.76 20.28 25.42
N VAL A 204 5.01 19.60 24.56
CA VAL A 204 5.44 19.12 23.22
C VAL A 204 5.08 20.06 22.07
N THR A 205 4.31 21.12 22.31
CA THR A 205 3.87 22.04 21.25
C THR A 205 5.08 22.77 20.65
N GLY A 206 5.26 22.66 19.33
CA GLY A 206 6.39 23.21 18.59
C GLY A 206 7.72 22.44 18.74
N ALA A 207 7.75 21.32 19.47
CA ALA A 207 8.93 20.47 19.62
C ALA A 207 9.04 19.42 18.49
N ILE A 208 10.25 18.95 18.22
CA ILE A 208 10.46 17.69 17.49
C ILE A 208 10.41 16.56 18.51
N ILE A 209 9.69 15.48 18.22
CA ILE A 209 9.51 14.36 19.14
C ILE A 209 10.38 13.18 18.69
N LEU A 210 11.25 12.70 19.57
CA LEU A 210 11.95 11.43 19.42
C LEU A 210 11.10 10.31 20.03
N VAL A 211 10.83 9.28 19.24
CA VAL A 211 10.12 8.07 19.68
C VAL A 211 10.81 6.81 19.17
N ARG A 212 10.59 5.68 19.85
CA ARG A 212 11.01 4.36 19.38
C ARG A 212 9.89 3.61 18.66
N TYR A 213 10.27 2.85 17.63
CA TYR A 213 9.53 1.66 17.23
C TYR A 213 9.48 0.66 18.40
N GLY A 214 8.54 -0.27 18.37
CA GLY A 214 8.36 -1.28 19.43
C GLY A 214 6.94 -1.80 19.46
N ASP A 215 6.77 -3.06 19.84
CA ASP A 215 5.50 -3.79 19.87
C ASP A 215 4.70 -3.50 21.17
N TYR A 216 4.54 -2.21 21.48
CA TYR A 216 3.80 -1.77 22.65
C TYR A 216 2.30 -1.68 22.31
N GLY A 217 1.65 -2.84 22.16
CA GLY A 217 0.21 -2.94 21.91
C GLY A 217 -0.21 -2.45 20.53
N ASP A 218 0.41 -3.00 19.48
CA ASP A 218 0.06 -2.76 18.07
C ASP A 218 0.12 -1.27 17.61
N ILE A 219 0.89 -0.41 18.30
CA ILE A 219 0.99 1.02 17.98
C ILE A 219 1.87 1.23 16.75
N ASP A 220 1.22 1.23 15.58
CA ASP A 220 1.81 1.59 14.29
C ASP A 220 2.44 3.01 14.28
N ARG A 221 3.45 3.18 13.42
CA ARG A 221 4.22 4.41 13.22
C ARG A 221 3.36 5.62 12.82
N GLY A 222 2.29 5.46 12.05
CA GLY A 222 1.32 6.51 11.74
C GLY A 222 0.56 7.00 12.98
N VAL A 223 0.25 6.10 13.93
CA VAL A 223 -0.36 6.47 15.22
C VAL A 223 0.61 7.33 16.04
N LYS A 224 1.91 7.01 16.05
CA LYS A 224 2.95 7.80 16.73
C LYS A 224 3.03 9.23 16.18
N VAL A 225 3.06 9.37 14.85
CA VAL A 225 3.07 10.69 14.18
C VAL A 225 1.79 11.47 14.47
N ARG A 226 0.61 10.81 14.39
CA ARG A 226 -0.68 11.44 14.70
C ARG A 226 -0.80 11.90 16.15
N ALA A 227 -0.31 11.12 17.10
CA ALA A 227 -0.38 11.45 18.53
C ALA A 227 0.49 12.67 18.91
N ALA A 228 1.59 12.89 18.17
CA ALA A 228 2.41 14.09 18.25
C ALA A 228 1.74 15.30 17.56
N GLU A 229 1.21 15.12 16.35
CA GLU A 229 0.54 16.17 15.57
C GLU A 229 -0.68 16.74 16.31
N LEU A 230 -1.50 15.88 16.92
CA LEU A 230 -2.66 16.30 17.73
C LEU A 230 -2.29 17.10 18.99
N ARG A 231 -1.01 17.16 19.37
CA ARG A 231 -0.48 18.02 20.44
C ARG A 231 0.38 19.18 19.91
N GLY A 232 0.35 19.43 18.59
CA GLY A 232 1.03 20.55 17.96
C GLY A 232 2.55 20.40 17.88
N ALA A 233 3.10 19.18 17.87
CA ALA A 233 4.51 18.95 17.58
C ALA A 233 4.91 19.51 16.20
N ALA A 234 6.17 19.91 16.04
CA ALA A 234 6.72 20.41 14.78
C ALA A 234 7.18 19.29 13.82
N GLY A 235 7.44 18.08 14.33
CA GLY A 235 7.87 16.93 13.55
C GLY A 235 8.24 15.73 14.43
N VAL A 236 8.48 14.56 13.82
CA VAL A 236 8.73 13.30 14.55
C VAL A 236 9.94 12.54 13.98
N VAL A 237 10.81 12.08 14.87
CA VAL A 237 11.95 11.21 14.55
C VAL A 237 11.70 9.86 15.19
N ILE A 238 11.72 8.79 14.38
CA ILE A 238 11.48 7.42 14.83
C ILE A 238 12.75 6.59 14.68
N TYR A 239 13.14 5.85 15.72
CA TYR A 239 14.28 4.93 15.67
C TYR A 239 13.91 3.55 16.23
N SER A 240 14.57 2.49 15.78
CA SER A 240 14.35 1.14 16.32
C SER A 240 15.39 0.87 17.42
N ASP A 241 14.97 0.83 18.68
CA ASP A 241 15.86 0.62 19.84
C ASP A 241 16.31 -0.86 19.95
N PRO A 242 17.58 -1.17 20.28
CA PRO A 242 18.04 -2.56 20.45
C PRO A 242 17.45 -3.31 21.66
N ALA A 243 16.62 -2.66 22.47
CA ALA A 243 15.82 -3.29 23.52
C ALA A 243 14.67 -4.14 22.96
N GLU A 244 14.04 -3.69 21.86
CA GLU A 244 12.77 -4.24 21.34
C GLU A 244 12.92 -5.60 20.67
N ASP A 245 14.04 -5.79 19.96
CA ASP A 245 14.41 -7.01 19.23
C ASP A 245 15.40 -7.89 20.02
N GLY A 246 15.81 -7.42 21.19
CA GLY A 246 16.88 -8.00 21.99
C GLY A 246 18.22 -8.09 21.25
N CYS A 247 18.49 -7.21 20.29
CA CYS A 247 19.73 -7.19 19.50
C CYS A 247 20.87 -6.43 20.18
N ALA A 248 20.63 -5.80 21.35
CA ALA A 248 21.64 -5.09 22.14
C ALA A 248 22.96 -5.88 22.37
N GLN A 249 22.89 -7.21 22.54
CA GLN A 249 24.05 -8.06 22.88
C GLN A 249 24.28 -9.22 21.89
N LYS A 250 23.49 -9.36 20.83
CA LYS A 250 23.58 -10.47 19.88
C LYS A 250 24.50 -10.13 18.70
N PRO A 251 25.16 -11.11 18.05
CA PRO A 251 25.94 -10.86 16.83
C PRO A 251 25.10 -10.21 15.73
N LYS A 252 25.61 -9.09 15.20
CA LYS A 252 24.97 -8.29 14.14
C LYS A 252 25.31 -8.87 12.76
N TYR A 253 24.43 -8.68 11.80
CA TYR A 253 24.62 -9.05 10.39
C TYR A 253 25.92 -8.41 9.87
N PRO A 254 26.81 -9.16 9.19
CA PRO A 254 26.60 -10.51 8.63
C PRO A 254 26.94 -11.67 9.59
N ALA A 255 27.49 -11.39 10.77
CA ALA A 255 27.92 -12.40 11.75
C ALA A 255 26.77 -13.02 12.58
N GLY A 256 25.55 -12.53 12.41
CA GLY A 256 24.34 -13.07 13.04
C GLY A 256 23.06 -12.45 12.47
N THR A 257 21.92 -12.80 13.05
CA THR A 257 20.59 -12.39 12.55
C THR A 257 20.14 -11.00 13.01
N CYS A 258 20.89 -10.34 13.89
CA CYS A 258 20.53 -9.02 14.40
C CYS A 258 20.96 -7.89 13.47
N ARG A 259 20.16 -6.84 13.37
CA ARG A 259 20.40 -5.74 12.44
C ARG A 259 21.61 -4.85 12.83
N PRO A 260 22.36 -4.29 11.85
CA PRO A 260 23.47 -3.37 12.10
C PRO A 260 23.08 -2.08 12.82
N GLU A 261 24.06 -1.32 13.33
CA GLU A 261 23.82 -0.07 14.08
C GLU A 261 23.25 1.06 13.24
N SER A 262 23.53 1.01 11.94
CA SER A 262 23.05 1.88 10.88
C SER A 262 21.72 1.46 10.26
N SER A 263 21.13 0.34 10.71
CA SER A 263 19.86 -0.14 10.16
C SER A 263 18.71 0.85 10.39
N VAL A 264 17.92 1.11 9.35
CA VAL A 264 16.77 2.01 9.43
C VAL A 264 15.49 1.31 8.95
N GLN A 265 14.51 1.22 9.85
CA GLN A 265 13.18 0.71 9.53
C GLN A 265 12.41 1.77 8.74
N ARG A 266 12.15 1.51 7.46
CA ARG A 266 11.20 2.29 6.63
C ARG A 266 9.76 1.86 6.95
N GLY A 267 8.78 2.52 6.35
CA GLY A 267 7.36 2.23 6.57
C GLY A 267 6.46 3.42 6.30
N SER A 268 5.17 3.16 6.04
CA SER A 268 4.16 4.20 5.88
C SER A 268 3.74 4.80 7.22
N VAL A 269 3.73 6.14 7.33
CA VAL A 269 3.14 6.88 8.47
C VAL A 269 1.73 7.39 8.17
N ALA A 270 1.02 6.82 7.19
CA ALA A 270 -0.40 7.08 7.01
C ALA A 270 -1.19 6.76 8.29
N TYR A 271 -2.23 7.53 8.55
CA TYR A 271 -3.10 7.33 9.70
C TYR A 271 -4.13 6.25 9.42
N ASP A 272 -4.32 5.33 10.36
CA ASP A 272 -5.40 4.34 10.31
C ASP A 272 -6.79 5.01 10.38
N PHE A 273 -7.36 5.23 9.19
CA PHE A 273 -8.73 5.69 8.94
C PHE A 273 -9.35 4.94 7.76
N TYR A 274 -8.56 4.60 6.74
CA TYR A 274 -8.89 3.69 5.63
C TYR A 274 -7.61 3.19 4.95
N PRO A 275 -7.57 1.96 4.42
CA PRO A 275 -6.51 1.48 3.53
C PRO A 275 -6.71 1.96 2.09
N GLY A 276 -5.70 1.78 1.23
CA GLY A 276 -5.74 2.11 -0.20
C GLY A 276 -5.19 3.50 -0.53
N ASP A 277 -5.42 3.97 -1.76
CA ASP A 277 -4.99 5.30 -2.21
C ASP A 277 -5.58 6.39 -1.29
N PRO A 278 -4.74 7.25 -0.67
CA PRO A 278 -5.20 8.40 0.10
C PRO A 278 -6.25 9.25 -0.60
N LEU A 279 -6.25 9.30 -1.94
CA LEU A 279 -7.11 10.18 -2.72
C LEU A 279 -8.36 9.51 -3.34
N THR A 280 -8.53 8.19 -3.26
CA THR A 280 -9.75 7.48 -3.72
C THR A 280 -10.45 6.64 -2.64
N PRO A 281 -10.80 7.21 -1.47
CA PRO A 281 -11.38 6.45 -0.35
C PRO A 281 -12.73 5.79 -0.68
N GLY A 282 -12.68 4.50 -1.02
CA GLY A 282 -13.85 3.67 -1.34
C GLY A 282 -14.12 3.44 -2.82
N TRP A 283 -13.19 3.78 -3.72
CA TRP A 283 -13.23 3.38 -5.13
C TRP A 283 -11.83 3.13 -5.70
N ALA A 284 -11.74 2.31 -6.75
CA ALA A 284 -10.47 1.96 -7.37
C ALA A 284 -9.74 3.19 -7.92
N ALA A 285 -8.42 3.24 -7.71
CA ALA A 285 -7.55 4.30 -8.21
C ALA A 285 -7.26 4.15 -9.72
N GLU A 286 -8.29 4.05 -10.56
CA GLU A 286 -8.13 4.09 -12.02
C GLU A 286 -7.43 5.38 -12.47
N LYS A 287 -6.80 5.36 -13.65
CA LYS A 287 -6.02 6.49 -14.17
C LYS A 287 -6.81 7.81 -14.13
N ASP A 288 -8.01 7.81 -14.72
CA ASP A 288 -8.90 8.96 -14.79
C ASP A 288 -9.93 9.03 -13.64
N ALA A 289 -9.70 8.28 -12.54
CA ALA A 289 -10.60 8.27 -11.38
C ALA A 289 -10.71 9.67 -10.74
N PRO A 290 -11.92 10.05 -10.25
CA PRO A 290 -12.06 11.24 -9.43
C PRO A 290 -11.24 11.08 -8.15
N ARG A 291 -10.60 12.14 -7.69
CA ARG A 291 -9.72 12.16 -6.52
C ARG A 291 -10.07 13.33 -5.62
N ILE A 292 -10.00 13.13 -4.31
CA ILE A 292 -10.14 14.21 -3.32
C ILE A 292 -8.85 15.05 -3.27
N ASP A 293 -8.94 16.26 -2.71
CA ASP A 293 -7.75 17.09 -2.51
C ASP A 293 -6.84 16.48 -1.42
N PRO A 294 -5.50 16.47 -1.57
CA PRO A 294 -4.59 15.99 -0.53
C PRO A 294 -4.71 16.70 0.83
N THR A 295 -5.31 17.90 0.90
CA THR A 295 -5.64 18.59 2.16
C THR A 295 -6.90 18.03 2.84
N GLU A 296 -7.80 17.38 2.09
CA GLU A 296 -9.00 16.70 2.62
C GLU A 296 -8.74 15.23 3.00
N ALA A 297 -7.68 14.61 2.44
CA ALA A 297 -7.30 13.23 2.71
C ALA A 297 -6.95 12.99 4.19
N LYS A 298 -7.77 12.20 4.89
CA LYS A 298 -7.67 12.02 6.34
C LYS A 298 -6.49 11.15 6.78
N VAL A 299 -5.96 10.33 5.87
CA VAL A 299 -4.83 9.43 6.14
C VAL A 299 -3.46 10.12 6.05
N LEU A 300 -3.36 11.31 5.47
CA LEU A 300 -2.07 11.99 5.27
C LEU A 300 -1.68 12.85 6.49
N PRO A 301 -0.50 12.60 7.10
CA PRO A 301 0.14 13.51 8.06
C PRO A 301 0.35 14.92 7.54
N ARG A 302 0.47 15.88 8.47
CA ARG A 302 0.72 17.30 8.20
C ARG A 302 2.05 17.79 8.76
N ILE A 303 2.69 17.02 9.64
CA ILE A 303 4.05 17.29 10.16
C ILE A 303 5.13 16.38 9.53
N PRO A 304 6.36 16.89 9.31
CA PRO A 304 7.46 16.09 8.76
C PRO A 304 7.93 15.00 9.73
N SER A 305 8.35 13.87 9.18
CA SER A 305 8.96 12.79 9.95
C SER A 305 10.05 12.03 9.19
N LEU A 306 11.01 11.46 9.92
CA LEU A 306 12.07 10.60 9.39
C LEU A 306 12.29 9.36 10.26
N PRO A 307 12.56 8.18 9.66
CA PRO A 307 13.14 7.06 10.35
C PRO A 307 14.67 7.19 10.37
N ILE A 308 15.28 6.87 11.51
CA ILE A 308 16.74 6.91 11.70
C ILE A 308 17.29 5.64 12.32
N SER A 309 18.61 5.48 12.23
CA SER A 309 19.32 4.38 12.87
C SER A 309 19.48 4.63 14.38
N TYR A 310 19.69 3.58 15.17
CA TYR A 310 19.96 3.79 16.60
C TYR A 310 21.35 4.40 16.87
N ARG A 311 22.29 4.24 15.93
CA ARG A 311 23.54 5.01 15.90
C ARG A 311 23.27 6.52 15.82
N ASP A 312 22.33 6.94 14.97
CA ASP A 312 21.94 8.35 14.83
C ASP A 312 21.07 8.84 16.00
N ALA A 313 20.31 7.96 16.65
CA ALA A 313 19.46 8.31 17.80
C ALA A 313 20.26 8.60 19.08
N LEU A 314 21.44 7.96 19.27
CA LEU A 314 22.25 8.12 20.47
C LEU A 314 22.73 9.57 20.71
N PRO A 315 23.22 10.33 19.73
CA PRO A 315 23.47 11.77 19.87
C PRO A 315 22.23 12.61 20.23
N LEU A 316 21.06 12.25 19.69
CA LEU A 316 19.80 12.94 20.02
C LEU A 316 19.38 12.69 21.48
N LEU A 317 19.45 11.45 21.96
CA LEU A 317 19.22 11.13 23.38
C LEU A 317 20.22 11.83 24.29
N ARG A 318 21.51 11.86 23.91
CA ARG A 318 22.55 12.58 24.65
C ARG A 318 22.30 14.10 24.74
N ALA A 319 21.60 14.70 23.78
CA ALA A 319 21.19 16.11 23.82
C ALA A 319 20.01 16.41 24.77
N LEU A 320 19.39 15.38 25.37
CA LEU A 320 18.34 15.49 26.39
C LEU A 320 18.89 15.33 27.82
N VAL A 321 20.11 14.81 27.99
CA VAL A 321 20.67 14.47 29.31
C VAL A 321 20.75 15.71 30.20
N GLY A 322 20.17 15.62 31.39
CA GLY A 322 20.06 16.73 32.34
C GLY A 322 18.87 17.67 32.12
N THR A 323 18.02 17.43 31.10
CA THR A 323 16.88 18.30 30.78
C THR A 323 15.52 17.62 31.00
N GLY A 324 14.66 18.27 31.79
CA GLY A 324 13.37 17.70 32.20
C GLY A 324 13.52 16.62 33.29
N THR A 325 12.76 15.53 33.18
CA THR A 325 12.81 14.40 34.12
C THR A 325 13.73 13.29 33.60
N ASN A 326 14.53 12.69 34.48
CA ASN A 326 15.32 11.49 34.20
C ASN A 326 14.41 10.26 34.27
N LEU A 327 14.28 9.56 33.15
CA LEU A 327 13.39 8.44 32.90
C LEU A 327 14.10 7.07 32.98
N THR A 328 15.38 7.07 33.34
CA THR A 328 16.27 5.90 33.23
C THR A 328 15.80 4.72 34.09
N ASP A 329 15.08 4.99 35.19
CA ASP A 329 14.49 3.97 36.07
C ASP A 329 12.95 3.86 35.93
N ASP A 330 12.29 4.73 35.14
CA ASP A 330 10.83 4.77 34.92
C ASP A 330 10.33 3.76 33.85
N GLY A 331 11.16 2.77 33.48
CA GLY A 331 10.84 1.78 32.43
C GLY A 331 10.84 2.31 31.00
N TRP A 332 11.01 3.62 30.81
CA TRP A 332 11.13 4.31 29.51
C TRP A 332 12.53 4.19 28.88
N ARG A 333 13.47 3.57 29.60
CA ARG A 333 14.83 3.27 29.16
C ARG A 333 14.85 2.29 27.98
N GLY A 334 15.74 2.57 27.02
CA GLY A 334 16.15 1.65 25.96
C GLY A 334 17.56 1.07 26.18
N ALA A 335 18.10 0.39 25.18
CA ALA A 335 19.37 -0.33 25.26
C ALA A 335 20.61 0.49 24.88
N LEU A 336 20.46 1.78 24.56
CA LEU A 336 21.58 2.63 24.14
C LEU A 336 22.38 3.16 25.34
N ASP A 337 23.68 3.41 25.11
CA ASP A 337 24.64 3.83 26.14
C ASP A 337 24.52 5.33 26.48
N THR A 338 23.41 5.67 27.14
CA THR A 338 23.13 7.00 27.70
C THR A 338 22.00 6.92 28.74
N GLU A 339 21.74 8.03 29.43
CA GLU A 339 20.53 8.19 30.25
C GLU A 339 19.36 8.63 29.38
N TYR A 340 18.14 8.25 29.76
CA TYR A 340 16.93 8.66 29.07
C TYR A 340 16.30 9.81 29.86
N TRP A 341 16.03 10.93 29.20
CA TRP A 341 15.50 12.15 29.81
C TRP A 341 14.38 12.72 28.93
N THR A 342 13.36 13.36 29.51
CA THR A 342 12.21 13.86 28.74
C THR A 342 12.58 14.98 27.78
N GLY A 343 13.52 15.85 28.15
CA GLY A 343 13.61 17.19 27.57
C GLY A 343 12.53 18.15 28.10
N PRO A 344 12.35 19.33 27.47
CA PRO A 344 12.94 19.72 26.19
C PRO A 344 14.46 19.99 26.23
N SER A 345 15.19 19.58 25.19
CA SER A 345 16.66 19.70 25.08
C SER A 345 17.20 21.13 25.18
N GLU A 346 18.44 21.32 25.65
CA GLU A 346 19.15 22.62 25.57
C GLU A 346 19.62 22.95 24.15
N ALA A 347 20.01 21.95 23.37
CA ALA A 347 20.27 22.08 21.94
C ALA A 347 18.96 22.17 21.14
N LEU A 348 19.06 22.57 19.87
CA LEU A 348 17.98 22.46 18.89
C LEU A 348 18.27 21.30 17.93
N VAL A 349 17.23 20.75 17.33
CA VAL A 349 17.31 19.76 16.25
C VAL A 349 16.73 20.39 14.99
N ASN A 350 17.46 20.32 13.89
CA ASN A 350 16.98 20.64 12.56
C ASN A 350 16.55 19.34 11.86
N LEU A 351 15.28 19.25 11.50
CA LEU A 351 14.65 18.14 10.79
C LEU A 351 14.16 18.65 9.43
N VAL A 352 14.72 18.11 8.36
CA VAL A 352 14.30 18.37 6.97
C VAL A 352 13.81 17.07 6.35
N ASN A 353 12.60 17.09 5.82
CA ASN A 353 12.05 16.05 4.95
C ASN A 353 11.46 16.70 3.71
N GLU A 354 12.06 16.44 2.55
CA GLU A 354 11.57 16.84 1.24
C GLU A 354 11.25 15.59 0.41
N VAL A 355 9.99 15.44 0.03
CA VAL A 355 9.42 14.33 -0.72
C VAL A 355 8.59 14.84 -1.91
N GLU A 356 8.77 14.18 -3.05
CA GLU A 356 7.90 14.35 -4.21
C GLU A 356 6.67 13.46 -4.03
N TYR A 357 5.48 14.07 -3.96
CA TYR A 357 4.21 13.35 -4.08
C TYR A 357 3.72 13.38 -5.52
N LYS A 358 3.28 12.24 -6.04
CA LYS A 358 2.73 12.13 -7.39
C LYS A 358 1.79 10.93 -7.55
N ILE A 359 0.90 11.03 -8.53
CA ILE A 359 0.09 9.91 -9.00
C ILE A 359 1.00 8.98 -9.81
N THR A 360 1.21 7.75 -9.34
CA THR A 360 2.18 6.79 -9.90
C THR A 360 1.46 5.51 -10.30
N PRO A 361 1.76 4.90 -11.46
CA PRO A 361 1.23 3.58 -11.80
C PRO A 361 1.78 2.49 -10.85
N VAL A 362 0.95 1.51 -10.52
CA VAL A 362 1.26 0.30 -9.72
C VAL A 362 0.62 -0.93 -10.37
N TRP A 363 1.23 -2.09 -10.24
CA TRP A 363 0.98 -3.26 -11.09
C TRP A 363 0.66 -4.53 -10.28
N ASN A 364 -0.63 -4.82 -10.15
CA ASN A 364 -1.14 -6.04 -9.54
C ASN A 364 -1.14 -7.18 -10.58
N VAL A 365 -0.60 -8.36 -10.25
CA VAL A 365 -0.63 -9.53 -11.14
C VAL A 365 -1.75 -10.47 -10.71
N ILE A 366 -2.77 -10.64 -11.57
CA ILE A 366 -3.90 -11.52 -11.31
C ILE A 366 -3.84 -12.75 -12.22
N GLY A 367 -3.75 -13.94 -11.63
CA GLY A 367 -3.81 -15.24 -12.31
C GLY A 367 -5.10 -15.99 -11.98
N ARG A 368 -5.88 -16.41 -12.98
CA ARG A 368 -7.21 -17.02 -12.80
C ARG A 368 -7.27 -18.48 -13.26
N ILE A 369 -7.62 -19.38 -12.35
CA ILE A 369 -8.17 -20.70 -12.68
C ILE A 369 -9.69 -20.63 -12.54
N GLU A 370 -10.42 -20.92 -13.61
CA GLU A 370 -11.89 -20.94 -13.61
C GLU A 370 -12.45 -22.24 -13.00
N GLY A 371 -13.43 -22.10 -12.09
CA GLY A 371 -14.08 -23.24 -11.44
C GLY A 371 -15.04 -23.99 -12.37
N TRP A 372 -15.05 -25.32 -12.32
CA TRP A 372 -15.88 -26.13 -13.24
C TRP A 372 -17.36 -26.19 -12.85
N GLU A 373 -17.70 -26.00 -11.57
CA GLU A 373 -19.08 -26.14 -11.05
C GLU A 373 -19.63 -24.79 -10.54
N GLU A 374 -18.83 -24.10 -9.71
CA GLU A 374 -19.15 -22.84 -9.03
C GLU A 374 -18.16 -21.72 -9.46
N PRO A 375 -18.07 -21.35 -10.76
CA PRO A 375 -17.10 -20.35 -11.26
C PRO A 375 -17.33 -18.93 -10.70
N ASP A 376 -18.53 -18.67 -10.19
CA ASP A 376 -18.96 -17.45 -9.51
C ASP A 376 -18.44 -17.33 -8.07
N LYS A 377 -18.06 -18.45 -7.44
CA LYS A 377 -17.44 -18.46 -6.11
C LYS A 377 -15.93 -18.45 -6.27
N ILE A 378 -15.27 -17.55 -5.54
CA ILE A 378 -13.84 -17.28 -5.67
C ILE A 378 -13.12 -17.61 -4.37
N VAL A 379 -11.97 -18.27 -4.48
CA VAL A 379 -10.93 -18.32 -3.45
C VAL A 379 -9.78 -17.43 -3.94
N ILE A 380 -9.35 -16.48 -3.12
CA ILE A 380 -8.21 -15.61 -3.42
C ILE A 380 -7.01 -16.10 -2.58
N ILE A 381 -5.86 -16.24 -3.22
CA ILE A 381 -4.58 -16.56 -2.60
C ILE A 381 -3.60 -15.49 -3.08
N GLY A 382 -3.04 -14.69 -2.18
CA GLY A 382 -2.19 -13.59 -2.59
C GLY A 382 -1.26 -13.06 -1.51
N ASN A 383 -0.30 -12.27 -1.96
CA ASN A 383 0.78 -11.67 -1.19
C ASN A 383 1.32 -10.48 -2.01
N HIS A 384 1.83 -9.44 -1.36
CA HIS A 384 2.44 -8.31 -2.06
C HIS A 384 3.84 -8.67 -2.62
N ARG A 385 4.39 -7.78 -3.43
CA ARG A 385 5.68 -7.93 -4.11
C ARG A 385 6.56 -6.72 -3.91
N ASP A 386 5.97 -5.54 -3.79
CA ASP A 386 6.69 -4.31 -3.47
C ASP A 386 7.36 -4.39 -2.10
N ALA A 387 8.54 -3.78 -2.00
CA ALA A 387 9.36 -3.76 -0.81
C ALA A 387 10.07 -2.42 -0.63
N TRP A 388 10.31 -1.98 0.61
CA TRP A 388 11.11 -0.78 0.88
C TRP A 388 12.53 -0.82 0.32
N VAL A 389 13.11 -2.01 0.12
CA VAL A 389 14.43 -2.22 -0.48
C VAL A 389 14.44 -3.52 -1.30
N PHE A 390 15.20 -4.56 -0.91
CA PHE A 390 15.33 -5.85 -1.61
C PHE A 390 14.34 -6.94 -1.16
N GLY A 391 13.56 -6.66 -0.12
CA GLY A 391 12.41 -7.46 0.30
C GLY A 391 12.61 -8.96 0.55
N ALA A 392 13.77 -9.40 1.05
CA ALA A 392 14.14 -10.83 1.08
C ALA A 392 13.35 -11.71 2.07
N ALA A 393 12.87 -11.14 3.17
CA ALA A 393 11.88 -11.79 4.03
C ALA A 393 10.49 -11.29 3.66
N ASP A 394 10.33 -9.98 3.77
CA ASP A 394 9.09 -9.24 3.56
C ASP A 394 9.19 -8.43 2.24
N PRO A 395 8.38 -8.70 1.20
CA PRO A 395 7.41 -9.79 1.08
C PRO A 395 7.97 -11.12 0.57
N ASN A 396 9.16 -11.14 -0.04
CA ASN A 396 9.42 -12.13 -1.09
C ASN A 396 9.60 -13.58 -0.63
N SER A 397 9.72 -13.84 0.68
CA SER A 397 9.57 -15.21 1.21
C SER A 397 8.15 -15.75 0.96
N GLY A 398 7.14 -14.89 1.01
CA GLY A 398 5.77 -15.14 0.57
C GLY A 398 5.65 -15.20 -0.95
N SER A 399 6.32 -14.32 -1.69
CA SER A 399 6.19 -14.26 -3.17
C SER A 399 6.68 -15.54 -3.85
N VAL A 400 7.73 -16.17 -3.32
CA VAL A 400 8.17 -17.49 -3.81
C VAL A 400 7.27 -18.64 -3.37
N ALA A 401 6.67 -18.56 -2.18
CA ALA A 401 5.68 -19.54 -1.75
C ALA A 401 4.42 -19.48 -2.64
N LEU A 402 3.98 -18.27 -3.02
CA LEU A 402 2.90 -18.06 -3.99
C LEU A 402 3.26 -18.66 -5.37
N LEU A 403 4.47 -18.44 -5.88
CA LEU A 403 4.93 -19.04 -7.14
C LEU A 403 4.87 -20.57 -7.11
N GLU A 404 5.34 -21.21 -6.03
CA GLU A 404 5.34 -22.67 -5.91
C GLU A 404 3.94 -23.27 -5.71
N VAL A 405 3.04 -22.56 -5.04
CA VAL A 405 1.61 -22.90 -4.99
C VAL A 405 1.00 -22.82 -6.39
N VAL A 406 1.24 -21.74 -7.14
CA VAL A 406 0.78 -21.56 -8.53
C VAL A 406 1.33 -22.66 -9.43
N ARG A 407 2.62 -22.99 -9.31
CA ARG A 407 3.25 -24.09 -10.06
C ARG A 407 2.60 -25.44 -9.76
N SER A 408 2.30 -25.71 -8.49
CA SER A 408 1.68 -26.96 -8.07
C SER A 408 0.27 -27.10 -8.64
N PHE A 409 -0.54 -26.03 -8.58
CA PHE A 409 -1.83 -25.99 -9.25
C PHE A 409 -1.72 -26.11 -10.78
N GLY A 410 -0.73 -25.45 -11.42
CA GLY A 410 -0.46 -25.57 -12.85
C GLY A 410 -0.11 -27.00 -13.29
N ILE A 411 0.56 -27.78 -12.44
CA ILE A 411 0.80 -29.21 -12.66
C ILE A 411 -0.49 -30.01 -12.54
N LEU A 412 -1.33 -29.76 -11.53
CA LEU A 412 -2.65 -30.41 -11.42
C LEU A 412 -3.53 -30.12 -12.66
N LEU A 413 -3.52 -28.89 -13.17
CA LEU A 413 -4.23 -28.53 -14.41
C LEU A 413 -3.75 -29.35 -15.62
N LYS A 414 -2.45 -29.63 -15.72
CA LYS A 414 -1.84 -30.45 -16.79
C LYS A 414 -2.23 -31.93 -16.67
N PHE A 415 -2.48 -32.43 -15.46
CA PHE A 415 -3.05 -33.78 -15.22
C PHE A 415 -4.60 -33.84 -15.27
N GLY A 416 -5.26 -32.79 -15.76
CA GLY A 416 -6.72 -32.79 -15.98
C GLY A 416 -7.57 -32.52 -14.74
N TRP A 417 -6.97 -32.18 -13.60
CA TRP A 417 -7.71 -31.66 -12.45
C TRP A 417 -8.24 -30.24 -12.74
N ARG A 418 -9.38 -29.88 -12.15
CA ARG A 418 -9.97 -28.53 -12.18
C ARG A 418 -10.61 -28.24 -10.83
N PRO A 419 -10.51 -27.02 -10.28
CA PRO A 419 -11.14 -26.69 -9.00
C PRO A 419 -12.66 -26.59 -9.15
N ARG A 420 -13.40 -26.92 -8.09
CA ARG A 420 -14.86 -26.72 -8.01
C ARG A 420 -15.23 -25.24 -8.18
N ARG A 421 -14.42 -24.36 -7.58
CA ARG A 421 -14.58 -22.89 -7.51
C ARG A 421 -13.49 -22.19 -8.30
N THR A 422 -13.70 -20.93 -8.66
CA THR A 422 -12.62 -20.12 -9.24
C THR A 422 -11.53 -19.90 -8.19
N ILE A 423 -10.26 -20.00 -8.59
CA ILE A 423 -9.10 -19.57 -7.80
C ILE A 423 -8.50 -18.35 -8.48
N LEU A 424 -8.28 -17.28 -7.72
CA LEU A 424 -7.46 -16.15 -8.11
C LEU A 424 -6.15 -16.17 -7.32
N PHE A 425 -5.03 -16.09 -8.03
CA PHE A 425 -3.72 -15.80 -7.47
C PHE A 425 -3.42 -14.33 -7.68
N ALA A 426 -3.00 -13.63 -6.63
CA ALA A 426 -2.70 -12.20 -6.68
C ALA A 426 -1.30 -11.90 -6.14
N SER A 427 -0.46 -11.29 -6.97
CA SER A 427 0.73 -10.56 -6.51
C SER A 427 0.36 -9.08 -6.45
N TRP A 428 0.24 -8.54 -5.23
CA TRP A 428 -0.12 -7.15 -4.99
C TRP A 428 1.08 -6.20 -5.09
N ASP A 429 0.80 -4.91 -5.24
CA ASP A 429 1.75 -3.78 -5.29
C ASP A 429 1.20 -2.61 -4.45
N ALA A 430 2.07 -1.72 -3.98
CA ALA A 430 1.81 -0.64 -3.02
C ALA A 430 1.20 -1.09 -1.68
N GLU A 431 1.54 -2.29 -1.20
CA GLU A 431 1.20 -2.73 0.15
C GLU A 431 1.99 -1.92 1.19
N GLU A 432 3.33 -1.87 1.04
CA GLU A 432 4.25 -1.27 2.01
C GLU A 432 3.92 0.20 2.32
N VAL A 433 3.41 0.90 1.31
CA VAL A 433 3.09 2.33 1.37
C VAL A 433 1.64 2.58 1.81
N ALA A 434 0.68 1.74 1.42
CA ALA A 434 -0.74 2.09 1.46
C ALA A 434 -1.73 0.95 1.78
N TYR A 435 -1.27 -0.29 2.00
CA TYR A 435 -2.11 -1.49 2.00
C TYR A 435 -3.01 -1.55 0.74
N PHE A 436 -2.44 -1.26 -0.42
CA PHE A 436 -3.22 -1.03 -1.64
C PHE A 436 -3.84 -2.33 -2.19
N ILE A 437 -5.13 -2.48 -1.96
CA ILE A 437 -6.00 -3.48 -2.60
C ILE A 437 -7.06 -2.69 -3.41
N PRO A 438 -7.21 -2.94 -4.72
CA PRO A 438 -8.04 -2.15 -5.63
C PRO A 438 -9.55 -2.43 -5.56
#